data_AF-A0A1K2ICY4-F1
#
_entry.id   AF-A0A1K2ICY4-F1
#
_cell.length_a   1.000
_cell.length_b   1.000
_cell.length_c   1.000
_cell.angle_alpha   90.00
_cell.angle_beta   90.00
_cell.angle_gamma   90.00
#
_symmetry.space_group_name_H-M   'P 1'
#
loop_
_entity.id
_entity.type
_entity.pdbx_description
1 polymer ?
#
loop_
_entity_poly.entity_id
_entity_poly.type
_entity_poly.pdbx_seq_one_letter_code
_entity_poly.pdbx_strand_id
1 'polypeptide(L)' 'MLKKKNDYSVIVFLENETKPKKWEFVHKLNGFSMFLNKKHPTWLYMNVYNRRSSAFMKQFKKGVFVPPFIE' A
#
# COMPACT_ATOMS: atom_id res chain seq x y z
N MET A 1 18.47 15.31 12.17
CA MET A 1 17.05 15.15 11.79
C MET A 1 16.88 13.80 11.09
N LEU A 2 16.05 12.90 11.62
CA LEU A 2 15.63 11.70 10.87
C LEU A 2 14.98 12.19 9.58
N LYS A 3 15.64 11.99 8.43
CA LYS A 3 14.98 12.14 7.12
C LYS A 3 13.64 11.41 7.23
N LYS A 4 12.53 12.08 6.89
CA LYS A 4 11.21 11.45 6.72
C LYS A 4 11.34 10.39 5.62
N LYS A 5 11.93 9.23 5.96
CA LYS A 5 11.94 8.04 5.13
C LYS A 5 10.53 7.51 5.27
N ASN A 6 9.67 7.93 4.35
CA ASN A 6 8.33 7.39 4.19
C ASN A 6 8.50 5.91 3.83
N ASP A 7 8.48 5.07 4.86
CA ASP A 7 8.54 3.63 4.79
C ASP A 7 7.18 3.10 5.22
N TYR A 8 6.42 2.63 4.25
CA TYR A 8 5.13 2.01 4.49
C TYR A 8 5.24 0.49 4.46
N SER A 9 4.45 -0.17 5.27
CA SER A 9 4.04 -1.55 5.01
C SER A 9 2.61 -1.54 4.47
N VAL A 10 2.32 -2.45 3.55
CA VAL A 10 1.04 -2.49 2.84
C VAL A 10 0.50 -3.91 2.85
N ILE A 11 -0.78 -4.05 3.15
CA ILE A 11 -1.52 -5.31 3.04
C ILE A 11 -2.59 -5.13 1.97
N VAL A 12 -2.55 -5.97 0.93
CA VAL A 12 -3.44 -5.92 -0.23
C VAL A 12 -4.38 -7.10 -0.22
N PHE A 13 -5.66 -6.81 -0.41
CA PHE A 13 -6.73 -7.80 -0.49
C PHE A 13 -7.12 -7.97 -1.95
N LEU A 14 -7.25 -9.22 -2.40
CA LEU A 14 -7.55 -9.58 -3.78
C LEU A 14 -8.85 -10.37 -3.83
N GLU A 15 -9.62 -10.19 -4.90
CA GLU A 15 -10.94 -10.83 -5.06
C GLU A 15 -10.86 -12.37 -5.04
N ASN A 16 -9.84 -12.91 -5.69
CA ASN A 16 -9.70 -14.36 -5.92
C ASN A 16 -8.72 -15.03 -4.94
N GLU A 17 -8.28 -14.33 -3.89
CA GLU A 17 -7.33 -14.88 -2.92
C GLU A 17 -7.87 -14.76 -1.50
N THR A 18 -7.93 -15.88 -0.78
CA THR A 18 -8.37 -15.93 0.62
C THR A 18 -7.35 -15.32 1.59
N LYS A 19 -6.07 -15.25 1.18
CA LYS A 19 -4.99 -14.67 1.98
C LYS A 19 -4.55 -13.33 1.38
N PRO A 20 -4.51 -12.25 2.18
CA PRO A 20 -4.00 -10.98 1.69
C PRO A 20 -2.48 -11.05 1.50
N LYS A 21 -1.97 -10.26 0.56
CA LYS A 21 -0.54 -10.14 0.30
C LYS A 21 0.05 -8.97 1.07
N LYS A 22 1.20 -9.17 1.70
CA LYS A 22 1.89 -8.15 2.51
C LYS A 22 3.20 -7.74 1.84
N TRP A 23 3.45 -6.43 1.80
CA TRP A 23 4.73 -5.84 1.43
C TRP A 23 5.24 -4.97 2.57
N GLU A 24 6.46 -5.23 3.03
CA GLU A 24 7.01 -4.54 4.22
C GLU A 24 7.75 -3.24 3.88
N PHE A 25 8.19 -3.10 2.62
CA PHE A 25 9.03 -1.98 2.18
C PHE A 25 8.42 -1.30 0.95
N VAL A 26 7.47 -0.40 1.20
CA VAL A 26 6.85 0.43 0.15
C VAL A 26 7.25 1.88 0.36
N HIS A 27 8.01 2.43 -0.60
CA HIS A 27 8.53 3.81 -0.52
C HIS A 27 7.60 4.85 -1.16
N LYS A 28 6.93 4.51 -2.27
CA LYS A 28 5.99 5.39 -2.98
C LYS A 28 4.69 4.65 -3.26
N LEU A 29 3.59 5.12 -2.68
CA LEU A 29 2.30 4.41 -2.75
C LEU A 29 1.68 4.49 -4.15
N ASN A 30 1.84 5.61 -4.85
CA ASN A 30 1.36 5.75 -6.22
C ASN A 30 2.04 4.74 -7.17
N GLY A 31 3.37 4.62 -7.12
CA GLY A 31 4.12 3.63 -7.88
C GLY A 31 3.72 2.21 -7.51
N PHE A 32 3.47 1.96 -6.23
CA PHE A 32 2.96 0.68 -5.76
C PHE A 32 1.56 0.36 -6.32
N SER A 33 0.63 1.32 -6.34
CA SER A 33 -0.69 1.13 -6.95
C SER A 33 -0.62 0.83 -8.46
N MET A 34 0.32 1.45 -9.19
CA MET A 34 0.57 1.11 -10.60
C MET A 34 1.10 -0.31 -10.76
N PHE A 35 2.02 -0.74 -9.88
CA PHE A 35 2.48 -2.12 -9.81
C PHE A 35 1.32 -3.09 -9.55
N LEU A 36 0.43 -2.80 -8.60
CA LEU A 36 -0.76 -3.61 -8.33
C LEU A 36 -1.67 -3.69 -9.56
N ASN A 37 -1.94 -2.58 -10.23
CA ASN A 37 -2.74 -2.58 -11.45
C ASN A 37 -2.15 -3.47 -12.55
N LYS A 38 -0.81 -3.55 -12.66
CA LYS A 38 -0.13 -4.36 -13.68
C LYS A 38 0.01 -5.84 -13.30
N LYS A 39 0.32 -6.16 -12.04
CA LYS A 39 0.70 -7.52 -11.60
C LYS A 39 -0.38 -8.23 -10.81
N HIS A 40 -1.30 -7.47 -10.21
CA HIS A 40 -2.38 -7.97 -9.36
C HIS A 40 -3.69 -7.29 -9.74
N PRO A 41 -4.17 -7.38 -11.00
CA PRO A 41 -5.31 -6.60 -11.48
C PRO A 41 -6.61 -6.86 -10.71
N THR A 42 -6.72 -7.98 -9.99
CA THR A 42 -7.85 -8.37 -9.13
C THR A 42 -7.74 -7.82 -7.70
N TRP A 43 -6.78 -6.92 -7.41
CA TRP A 43 -6.70 -6.26 -6.12
C TRP A 43 -7.94 -5.36 -5.89
N LEU A 44 -8.49 -5.43 -4.68
CA LEU A 44 -9.69 -4.69 -4.29
C LEU A 44 -9.31 -3.40 -3.58
N TYR A 45 -8.49 -3.53 -2.55
CA TYR A 45 -7.99 -2.42 -1.76
C TYR A 45 -6.66 -2.77 -1.10
N MET A 46 -5.94 -1.73 -0.68
CA MET A 46 -4.72 -1.84 0.10
C MET A 46 -4.83 -1.03 1.39
N ASN A 47 -4.48 -1.66 2.50
CA ASN A 47 -4.31 -1.00 3.78
C ASN A 47 -2.84 -0.61 3.93
N VAL A 48 -2.59 0.67 4.19
CA VAL A 48 -1.27 1.25 4.36
C VAL A 48 -1.01 1.48 5.84
N TYR A 49 0.16 1.08 6.29
CA TYR A 49 0.61 1.19 7.66
C TYR A 49 1.96 1.89 7.71
N ASN A 50 2.25 2.54 8.82
CA ASN A 50 3.59 2.97 9.14
C ASN A 50 4.44 1.73 9.44
N ARG A 51 5.53 1.52 8.70
CA ARG A 51 6.37 0.32 8.86
C ARG A 51 6.94 0.16 10.27
N ARG A 52 7.28 1.28 10.94
CA ARG A 52 7.97 1.26 12.24
C ARG A 52 7.02 1.06 13.41
N SER A 53 5.91 1.80 13.42
CA SER A 53 4.94 1.72 14.51
C SER A 53 3.84 0.68 14.25
N SER A 54 3.77 0.11 13.05
CA SER A 54 2.64 -0.72 12.59
C SER A 54 1.28 -0.01 12.67
N ALA A 55 1.26 1.31 12.87
CA ALA A 55 0.05 2.09 12.95
C ALA A 55 -0.65 2.11 11.59
N PHE A 56 -1.94 1.82 11.57
CA PHE A 56 -2.75 1.99 10.37
C PHE A 56 -2.79 3.47 9.99
N MET A 57 -2.58 3.75 8.70
CA MET A 57 -2.57 5.10 8.17
C MET A 57 -3.79 5.37 7.29
N LYS A 58 -3.99 4.55 6.25
CA LYS A 58 -5.06 4.79 5.28
C LYS A 58 -5.38 3.52 4.49
N GLN A 59 -6.62 3.42 4.01
CA GLN A 59 -7.02 2.45 3.00
C GLN A 59 -7.18 3.13 1.65
N PHE A 60 -6.71 2.50 0.59
CA PHE A 60 -6.96 2.90 -0.79
C PHE A 60 -7.67 1.78 -1.54
N LYS A 61 -8.81 2.10 -2.14
CA LYS A 61 -9.51 1.21 -3.07
C LYS A 61 -8.92 1.33 -4.46
N LYS A 62 -9.02 0.26 -5.26
CA LYS A 62 -8.68 0.31 -6.68
C LYS A 62 -9.46 1.42 -7.39
N GLY A 63 -8.79 2.15 -8.28
CA GLY A 63 -9.38 3.24 -9.06
C GLY A 63 -9.40 4.61 -8.36
N VAL A 64 -9.10 4.69 -7.06
CA VAL A 64 -8.97 5.97 -6.35
C VAL A 64 -7.57 6.54 -6.55
N PHE A 65 -7.46 7.87 -6.55
CA PHE A 65 -6.16 8.54 -6.55
C PHE A 65 -5.34 8.15 -5.31
N VAL A 66 -4.13 7.65 -5.55
CA VAL A 66 -3.16 7.30 -4.51
C VAL A 66 -2.00 8.29 -4.58
N PRO A 67 -1.77 9.12 -3.56
CA PRO A 67 -0.63 10.02 -3.55
C PRO A 67 0.67 9.23 -3.36
N PRO A 68 1.84 9.76 -3.74
CA PRO A 68 3.12 9.09 -3.47
C PRO A 68 3.38 8.89 -1.97
N PHE A 69 2.91 9.82 -1.14
CA PHE A 69 3.09 9.85 0.31
C PHE A 69 1.80 10.26 1.02
N ILE A 70 1.65 9.83 2.28
CA ILE A 70 0.60 10.26 3.22
C ILE A 70 1.27 11.19 4.24
N GLU A 71 0.68 12.36 4.46
CA GLU A 71 1.12 13.34 5.48
C GLU A 71 0.71 12.95 6.90
#